data_AF-A0A8J6U7U2-F1
#
_entry.id   AF-A0A8J6U7U2-F1
#
_cell.length_a   1.000
_cell.length_b   1.000
_cell.length_c   1.000
_cell.angle_alpha   90.00
_cell.angle_beta   90.00
_cell.angle_gamma   90.00
#
_symmetry.space_group_name_H-M   'P 1'
#
loop_
_entity.id
_entity.type
_entity.pdbx_description
1 polymer ?
#
loop_
_entity_poly.entity_id
_entity_poly.type
_entity_poly.pdbx_seq_one_letter_code
_entity_poly.pdbx_strand_id
1 'polypeptide(L)'
;MDFSGNVVSNPNNISGLIDTSSLPTVVFNIPSNVKSGSFTITVRFCAGVTPNGFSVTNNICASYGGGNSSIENFCSDTGLTSVASAINPWGKITKEPLFPAVFGSDGNYYISTSGGVANYKIRITKDVLYEGAIFGMLNLTNVSISEIALPCASVTLLSGPGVLNSSTNTIVLNNDLNGNIPYEYAEFVIQVDYSGCALTNGQVIPNTVELNGTPLGETPQTNLSNDTANVIAIDNLPGANLSSVLEKSVEVFNPVPGCLGKYVISFSNNDNRPISLVEITDQLPSEIIPKYVSVFGSINSASTSTDFDISFNGGLATTFPLDIGFGGTPSVWSSATTNTVLLKADSNTLLYPNDTVQITIDFIIDSALTTGAIVSNCAHLDGAIIDTPNNVNEILSQDSCIDFTIEDPQVKLCALKRVRKANTNDPFVTDLINTYRRIRI
;
A
#
# COMPACT_ATOMS: atom_id res chain seq x y z
N MET A 1 -12.31 -8.83 -38.61
CA MET A 1 -12.73 -8.04 -39.78
C MET A 1 -13.14 -9.02 -40.87
N ASP A 2 -14.14 -8.70 -41.69
CA ASP A 2 -14.51 -9.52 -42.85
C ASP A 2 -13.48 -9.33 -44.00
N PHE A 3 -13.65 -10.09 -45.08
CA PHE A 3 -12.81 -10.00 -46.28
C PHE A 3 -12.96 -8.68 -47.08
N SER A 4 -13.86 -7.80 -46.64
CA SER A 4 -14.07 -6.45 -47.18
C SER A 4 -13.45 -5.36 -46.28
N GLY A 5 -12.74 -5.75 -45.22
CA GLY A 5 -12.10 -4.82 -44.28
C GLY A 5 -13.03 -4.23 -43.22
N ASN A 6 -14.28 -4.70 -43.12
CA ASN A 6 -15.21 -4.22 -42.11
C ASN A 6 -14.95 -4.94 -40.78
N VAL A 7 -14.97 -4.21 -39.67
CA VAL A 7 -15.01 -4.81 -38.34
C VAL A 7 -16.35 -5.54 -38.18
N VAL A 8 -16.32 -6.88 -38.21
CA VAL A 8 -17.47 -7.67 -37.77
C VAL A 8 -17.63 -7.39 -36.28
N SER A 9 -18.71 -6.71 -35.90
CA SER A 9 -19.06 -6.43 -34.51
C SER A 9 -19.07 -7.74 -33.73
N ASN A 10 -18.22 -7.81 -32.71
CA ASN A 10 -18.03 -8.97 -31.83
C ASN A 10 -19.40 -9.50 -31.36
N PRO A 11 -19.88 -10.68 -31.81
CA PRO A 11 -21.16 -11.18 -31.35
C PRO A 11 -21.15 -11.58 -29.88
N ASN A 12 -19.98 -11.84 -29.28
CA ASN A 12 -19.89 -12.54 -28.00
C ASN A 12 -18.72 -12.04 -27.16
N ASN A 13 -18.95 -10.99 -26.39
CA ASN A 13 -18.18 -10.73 -25.17
C ASN A 13 -18.78 -11.62 -24.06
N ILE A 14 -18.45 -12.92 -24.04
CA ILE A 14 -19.03 -13.86 -23.06
C ILE A 14 -18.02 -14.15 -21.96
N SER A 15 -18.44 -13.93 -20.71
CA SER A 15 -17.68 -14.23 -19.49
C SER A 15 -18.16 -15.55 -18.88
N GLY A 16 -17.22 -16.37 -18.38
CA GLY A 16 -17.51 -17.60 -17.62
C GLY A 16 -17.74 -18.87 -18.46
N LEU A 17 -17.61 -20.03 -17.81
CA LEU A 17 -17.70 -21.38 -18.40
C LEU A 17 -18.86 -21.50 -19.41
N ILE A 18 -18.53 -21.84 -20.67
CA ILE A 18 -19.52 -22.10 -21.71
C ILE A 18 -19.55 -23.60 -22.01
N ASP A 19 -20.75 -24.18 -21.95
CA ASP A 19 -21.10 -25.42 -22.66
C ASP A 19 -20.94 -25.18 -24.17
N THR A 20 -19.85 -25.70 -24.74
CA THR A 20 -19.46 -25.47 -26.14
C THR A 20 -20.40 -26.12 -27.16
N SER A 21 -21.42 -26.88 -26.72
CA SER A 21 -22.39 -27.52 -27.62
C SER A 21 -23.39 -26.53 -28.26
N SER A 22 -23.44 -25.29 -27.78
CA SER A 22 -24.42 -24.26 -28.19
C SER A 22 -23.80 -23.02 -28.86
N LEU A 23 -22.48 -23.02 -29.11
CA LEU A 23 -21.82 -21.86 -29.73
C LEU A 23 -22.32 -21.65 -31.18
N PRO A 24 -22.64 -20.41 -31.58
CA PRO A 24 -23.12 -20.14 -32.93
C PRO A 24 -22.01 -20.40 -33.95
N THR A 25 -22.32 -21.22 -34.96
CA THR A 25 -21.47 -21.35 -36.16
C THR A 25 -21.34 -19.98 -36.83
N VAL A 26 -20.13 -19.42 -36.85
CA VAL A 26 -19.86 -18.18 -37.58
C VAL A 26 -19.52 -18.53 -39.03
N VAL A 27 -20.41 -18.17 -39.95
CA VAL A 27 -20.25 -18.41 -41.38
C VAL A 27 -19.66 -17.18 -42.04
N PHE A 28 -18.53 -17.35 -42.75
CA PHE A 28 -17.93 -16.31 -43.58
C PHE A 28 -18.08 -16.67 -45.06
N ASN A 29 -18.68 -15.80 -45.85
CA ASN A 29 -18.73 -15.95 -47.31
C ASN A 29 -17.48 -15.30 -47.92
N ILE A 30 -16.65 -16.10 -48.58
CA ILE A 30 -15.48 -15.61 -49.31
C ILE A 30 -15.94 -15.19 -50.72
N PRO A 31 -15.78 -13.91 -51.10
CA PRO A 31 -16.14 -13.46 -52.44
C PRO A 31 -15.35 -14.20 -53.53
N SER A 32 -15.98 -14.45 -54.67
CA SER A 32 -15.40 -15.25 -55.77
C SER A 32 -14.13 -14.66 -56.40
N ASN A 33 -13.85 -13.37 -56.16
CA ASN A 33 -12.64 -12.68 -56.60
C ASN A 33 -11.45 -12.80 -55.63
N VAL A 34 -11.65 -13.37 -54.43
CA VAL A 34 -10.59 -13.57 -53.43
C VAL A 34 -9.94 -14.95 -53.65
N LYS A 35 -8.69 -14.96 -54.09
CA LYS A 35 -7.94 -16.19 -54.41
C LYS A 35 -7.12 -16.75 -53.24
N SER A 36 -6.84 -15.92 -52.23
CA SER A 36 -6.08 -16.29 -51.03
C SER A 36 -6.38 -15.29 -49.92
N GLY A 37 -6.33 -15.73 -48.67
CA GLY A 37 -6.48 -14.87 -47.51
C GLY A 37 -6.06 -15.57 -46.22
N SER A 38 -5.98 -14.82 -45.13
CA SER A 38 -5.73 -15.33 -43.79
C SER A 38 -6.80 -14.81 -42.84
N PHE A 39 -7.20 -15.63 -41.88
CA PHE A 39 -8.01 -15.20 -40.74
C PHE A 39 -7.25 -15.54 -39.45
N THR A 40 -7.51 -14.76 -38.41
CA THR A 40 -6.95 -14.99 -37.08
C THR A 40 -8.09 -15.28 -36.12
N ILE A 41 -7.99 -16.41 -35.40
CA ILE A 41 -8.88 -16.71 -34.28
C ILE A 41 -8.13 -16.28 -33.01
N THR A 42 -8.69 -15.30 -32.30
CA THR A 42 -8.18 -14.89 -31.00
C THR A 42 -9.01 -15.57 -29.92
N VAL A 43 -8.44 -16.55 -29.23
CA VAL A 43 -9.03 -17.14 -28.03
C VAL A 43 -8.56 -16.35 -26.82
N ARG A 44 -9.49 -15.78 -26.05
CA ARG A 44 -9.17 -15.07 -24.80
C ARG A 44 -9.76 -15.83 -23.63
N PHE A 45 -8.90 -16.27 -22.73
CA PHE A 45 -9.31 -16.83 -21.45
C PHE A 45 -9.57 -15.70 -20.44
N CYS A 46 -10.61 -15.86 -19.62
CA CYS A 46 -10.89 -14.91 -18.55
C CYS A 46 -9.82 -15.07 -17.48
N ALA A 47 -9.03 -14.00 -17.28
CA ALA A 47 -7.97 -13.98 -16.28
C ALA A 47 -8.55 -14.28 -14.89
N GLY A 48 -7.82 -14.99 -14.03
CA GLY A 48 -8.25 -15.32 -12.65
C GLY A 48 -9.39 -16.32 -12.52
N VAL A 49 -10.12 -16.63 -13.60
CA VAL A 49 -11.29 -17.54 -13.58
C VAL A 49 -11.09 -18.80 -14.39
N THR A 50 -10.19 -18.77 -15.38
CA THR A 50 -9.92 -19.93 -16.24
C THR A 50 -8.84 -20.80 -15.61
N PRO A 51 -9.09 -22.10 -15.35
CA PRO A 51 -8.08 -23.03 -14.83
C PRO A 51 -6.85 -23.13 -15.73
N ASN A 52 -5.69 -23.37 -15.11
CA ASN A 52 -4.48 -23.71 -15.86
C ASN A 52 -4.71 -25.02 -16.66
N GLY A 53 -4.25 -25.05 -17.90
CA GLY A 53 -4.43 -26.21 -18.79
C GLY A 53 -5.81 -26.32 -19.44
N PHE A 54 -6.76 -25.41 -19.16
CA PHE A 54 -8.07 -25.41 -19.82
C PHE A 54 -7.91 -25.24 -21.33
N SER A 55 -8.44 -26.18 -22.12
CA SER A 55 -8.26 -26.20 -23.56
C SER A 55 -9.56 -25.93 -24.32
N VAL A 56 -9.49 -25.11 -25.37
CA VAL A 56 -10.56 -24.92 -26.34
C VAL A 56 -10.06 -25.32 -27.71
N THR A 57 -10.77 -26.24 -28.35
CA THR A 57 -10.45 -26.70 -29.71
C THR A 57 -11.45 -26.08 -30.70
N ASN A 58 -10.94 -25.32 -31.67
CA ASN A 58 -11.72 -24.72 -32.73
C ASN A 58 -11.55 -25.54 -34.02
N ASN A 59 -12.62 -26.13 -34.52
CA ASN A 59 -12.60 -26.80 -35.82
C ASN A 59 -12.93 -25.79 -36.92
N ILE A 60 -12.16 -25.80 -38.00
CA ILE A 60 -12.43 -24.96 -39.16
C ILE A 60 -12.92 -25.86 -40.29
N CYS A 61 -14.11 -25.58 -40.79
CA CYS A 61 -14.66 -26.21 -41.98
C CYS A 61 -14.92 -25.14 -43.04
N ALA A 62 -14.44 -25.36 -44.25
CA ALA A 62 -14.75 -24.58 -45.43
C ALA A 62 -15.55 -25.44 -46.40
N SER A 63 -16.59 -24.86 -46.99
CA SER A 63 -17.39 -25.50 -48.03
C SER A 63 -17.25 -24.71 -49.31
N TYR A 64 -16.81 -25.35 -50.38
CA TYR A 64 -16.68 -24.75 -51.71
C TYR A 64 -17.67 -25.40 -52.67
N GLY A 65 -18.62 -24.65 -53.20
CA GLY A 65 -19.60 -25.16 -54.17
C GLY A 65 -20.77 -24.21 -54.45
N GLY A 66 -21.45 -24.44 -55.58
CA GLY A 66 -22.56 -23.61 -56.09
C GLY A 66 -23.93 -23.85 -55.44
N GLY A 67 -23.99 -24.44 -54.24
CA GLY A 67 -25.26 -24.66 -53.51
C GLY A 67 -26.05 -25.93 -53.89
N ASN A 68 -25.45 -26.87 -54.59
CA ASN A 68 -26.01 -28.17 -54.97
C ASN A 68 -25.00 -29.30 -54.64
N SER A 69 -25.30 -30.57 -54.97
CA SER A 69 -24.63 -31.81 -54.51
C SER A 69 -23.12 -31.96 -54.78
N SER A 70 -22.43 -30.89 -55.17
CA SER A 70 -21.00 -30.80 -55.47
C SER A 70 -20.33 -29.79 -54.52
N ILE A 71 -20.67 -29.85 -53.23
CA ILE A 71 -19.98 -29.08 -52.19
C ILE A 71 -18.75 -29.88 -51.77
N GLU A 72 -17.58 -29.35 -52.04
CA GLU A 72 -16.34 -29.83 -51.46
C GLU A 72 -16.20 -29.27 -50.05
N ASN A 73 -16.13 -30.15 -49.06
CA ASN A 73 -15.93 -29.76 -47.66
C ASN A 73 -14.46 -30.00 -47.27
N PHE A 74 -13.82 -28.95 -46.80
CA PHE A 74 -12.47 -28.95 -46.25
C PHE A 74 -12.57 -28.64 -44.77
N CYS A 75 -12.66 -29.68 -43.94
CA CYS A 75 -12.53 -29.52 -42.51
C CYS A 75 -11.10 -29.82 -42.09
N SER A 76 -10.58 -29.09 -41.10
CA SER A 76 -9.36 -29.48 -40.42
C SER A 76 -9.59 -30.82 -39.70
N ASP A 77 -8.82 -31.86 -40.02
CA ASP A 77 -8.91 -33.18 -39.36
C ASP A 77 -8.58 -33.10 -37.86
N THR A 78 -7.69 -32.16 -37.50
CA THR A 78 -7.37 -31.79 -36.13
C THR A 78 -7.72 -30.32 -35.94
N GLY A 79 -8.66 -30.00 -35.04
CA GLY A 79 -8.97 -28.63 -34.70
C GLY A 79 -7.77 -27.87 -34.13
N LEU A 80 -7.84 -26.54 -34.15
CA LEU A 80 -6.86 -25.67 -33.51
C LEU A 80 -7.14 -25.59 -32.01
N THR A 81 -6.32 -26.28 -31.22
CA THR A 81 -6.40 -26.27 -29.76
C THR A 81 -5.60 -25.11 -29.18
N SER A 82 -6.29 -24.25 -28.43
CA SER A 82 -5.68 -23.23 -27.56
C SER A 82 -5.75 -23.72 -26.12
N VAL A 83 -4.64 -23.64 -25.39
CA VAL A 83 -4.55 -24.05 -23.98
C VAL A 83 -4.28 -22.82 -23.12
N ALA A 84 -5.08 -22.62 -22.08
CA ALA A 84 -4.86 -21.59 -21.09
C ALA A 84 -3.60 -21.92 -20.28
N SER A 85 -2.72 -20.94 -20.13
CA SER A 85 -1.58 -21.02 -19.22
C SER A 85 -1.80 -20.02 -18.11
N ALA A 86 -1.79 -20.50 -16.87
CA ALA A 86 -1.82 -19.66 -15.69
C ALA A 86 -0.81 -20.17 -14.66
N ILE A 87 -0.25 -19.24 -13.90
CA ILE A 87 0.71 -19.51 -12.83
C ILE A 87 -0.01 -19.27 -11.50
N ASN A 88 0.31 -20.06 -10.49
CA ASN A 88 -0.04 -19.75 -9.11
C ASN A 88 0.89 -18.63 -8.60
N PRO A 89 0.42 -17.38 -8.44
CA PRO A 89 1.29 -16.31 -7.96
C PRO A 89 1.43 -16.31 -6.43
N TRP A 90 0.70 -17.17 -5.72
CA TRP A 90 0.60 -17.16 -4.27
C TRP A 90 1.68 -18.06 -3.69
N GLY A 91 2.76 -17.44 -3.23
CA GLY A 91 3.90 -18.12 -2.62
C GLY A 91 4.63 -17.26 -1.57
N LYS A 92 3.97 -16.20 -1.09
CA LYS A 92 4.56 -15.26 -0.14
C LYS A 92 3.57 -14.91 0.96
N ILE A 93 3.87 -15.43 2.14
CA ILE A 93 3.33 -14.96 3.42
C ILE A 93 4.50 -14.42 4.24
N THR A 94 4.30 -13.30 4.93
CA THR A 94 5.30 -12.73 5.83
C THR A 94 4.70 -12.56 7.21
N LYS A 95 5.52 -12.72 8.24
CA LYS A 95 5.14 -12.51 9.63
C LYS A 95 6.19 -11.70 10.36
N GLU A 96 5.78 -10.65 11.04
CA GLU A 96 6.64 -9.82 11.86
C GLU A 96 6.06 -9.66 13.27
N PRO A 97 6.88 -9.73 14.34
CA PRO A 97 6.43 -9.38 15.67
C PRO A 97 6.18 -7.87 15.75
N LEU A 98 5.17 -7.50 16.53
CA LEU A 98 4.78 -6.14 16.86
C LEU A 98 4.57 -6.01 18.36
N PHE A 99 4.54 -4.76 18.82
CA PHE A 99 4.18 -4.42 20.19
C PHE A 99 2.88 -5.13 20.60
N PRO A 100 2.79 -5.78 21.79
CA PRO A 100 3.66 -5.60 22.97
C PRO A 100 5.05 -6.24 22.96
N ALA A 101 5.42 -7.00 21.92
CA ALA A 101 6.81 -7.43 21.78
C ALA A 101 7.71 -6.21 21.51
N VAL A 102 8.76 -6.03 22.31
CA VAL A 102 9.64 -4.86 22.26
C VAL A 102 10.85 -5.18 21.38
N PHE A 103 11.16 -4.30 20.42
CA PHE A 103 12.35 -4.44 19.59
C PHE A 103 13.61 -4.03 20.36
N GLY A 104 14.62 -4.91 20.41
CA GLY A 104 15.90 -4.62 21.04
C GLY A 104 16.93 -4.10 20.04
N SER A 105 17.99 -3.49 20.58
CA SER A 105 19.09 -2.94 19.79
C SER A 105 19.92 -3.99 19.05
N ASP A 106 19.77 -5.27 19.40
CA ASP A 106 20.42 -6.40 18.75
C ASP A 106 19.61 -6.98 17.58
N GLY A 107 18.47 -6.37 17.25
CA GLY A 107 17.60 -6.78 16.15
C GLY A 107 16.59 -7.87 16.51
N ASN A 108 16.50 -8.26 17.79
CA ASN A 108 15.55 -9.26 18.26
C ASN A 108 14.29 -8.61 18.88
N TYR A 109 13.21 -9.38 18.97
CA TYR A 109 11.98 -8.98 19.67
C TYR A 109 11.85 -9.72 20.99
N TYR A 110 11.36 -9.01 22.01
CA TYR A 110 11.32 -9.49 23.38
C TYR A 110 9.92 -9.47 23.96
N ILE A 111 9.59 -10.50 24.74
CA ILE A 111 8.39 -10.56 25.58
C ILE A 111 8.79 -10.85 27.03
N SER A 112 7.93 -10.52 27.99
CA SER A 112 8.14 -10.88 29.39
C SER A 112 8.07 -12.41 29.60
N THR A 113 8.95 -12.97 30.44
CA THR A 113 8.83 -14.36 30.90
C THR A 113 7.54 -14.62 31.69
N SER A 114 6.99 -13.58 32.32
CA SER A 114 5.73 -13.63 33.06
C SER A 114 4.68 -12.76 32.37
N GLY A 115 3.62 -13.39 31.86
CA GLY A 115 2.53 -12.67 31.18
C GLY A 115 2.91 -12.13 29.79
N GLY A 116 3.85 -12.78 29.10
CA GLY A 116 4.34 -12.31 27.81
C GLY A 116 3.27 -12.31 26.72
N VAL A 117 3.14 -11.20 26.01
CA VAL A 117 2.22 -11.04 24.88
C VAL A 117 3.00 -10.46 23.69
N ALA A 118 2.71 -10.96 22.49
CA ALA A 118 3.21 -10.38 21.25
C ALA A 118 2.06 -10.24 20.26
N ASN A 119 2.01 -9.12 19.55
CA ASN A 119 1.20 -9.04 18.35
C ASN A 119 2.05 -9.48 17.16
N TYR A 120 1.42 -9.96 16.09
CA TYR A 120 2.10 -10.28 14.84
C TYR A 120 1.30 -9.72 13.67
N LYS A 121 1.98 -9.00 12.78
CA LYS A 121 1.43 -8.64 11.48
C LYS A 121 1.73 -9.75 10.51
N ILE A 122 0.68 -10.29 9.90
CA ILE A 122 0.75 -11.34 8.89
C ILE A 122 0.28 -10.75 7.58
N ARG A 123 1.10 -10.86 6.53
CA ARG A 123 0.76 -10.32 5.22
C ARG A 123 0.88 -11.41 4.15
N ILE A 124 -0.19 -11.62 3.40
CA ILE A 124 -0.19 -12.44 2.20
C ILE A 124 -0.04 -11.51 1.00
N THR A 125 0.89 -11.83 0.11
CA THR A 125 1.09 -11.13 -1.15
C THR A 125 1.32 -12.14 -2.27
N LYS A 126 1.27 -11.69 -3.52
CA LYS A 126 1.87 -12.45 -4.61
C LYS A 126 3.38 -12.54 -4.39
N ASP A 127 3.99 -13.58 -4.94
CA ASP A 127 5.44 -13.66 -5.06
C ASP A 127 5.96 -12.41 -5.82
N VAL A 128 7.14 -11.92 -5.43
CA VAL A 128 7.71 -10.64 -5.87
C VAL A 128 7.83 -10.53 -7.39
N LEU A 129 8.01 -11.67 -8.06
CA LEU A 129 8.08 -11.75 -9.52
C LEU A 129 6.73 -11.45 -10.21
N TYR A 130 5.62 -11.56 -9.49
CA TYR A 130 4.25 -11.46 -10.02
C TYR A 130 3.40 -10.37 -9.35
N GLU A 131 3.93 -9.60 -8.40
CA GLU A 131 3.19 -8.56 -7.67
C GLU A 131 2.45 -7.60 -8.62
N GLY A 132 3.12 -7.06 -9.64
CA GLY A 132 2.49 -6.18 -10.65
C GLY A 132 1.75 -6.89 -11.79
N ALA A 133 1.74 -8.23 -11.82
CA ALA A 133 1.16 -8.98 -12.94
C ALA A 133 -0.36 -9.09 -12.82
N ILE A 134 -1.04 -8.90 -13.96
CA ILE A 134 -2.52 -8.87 -14.06
C ILE A 134 -3.10 -9.94 -15.00
N PHE A 135 -2.25 -10.71 -15.68
CA PHE A 135 -2.66 -11.69 -16.68
C PHE A 135 -1.96 -13.03 -16.45
N GLY A 136 -2.68 -14.13 -16.68
CA GLY A 136 -2.13 -15.49 -16.54
C GLY A 136 -1.87 -15.88 -15.09
N MET A 137 -2.65 -15.35 -14.15
CA MET A 137 -2.50 -15.60 -12.71
C MET A 137 -3.75 -16.31 -12.19
N LEU A 138 -3.56 -17.35 -11.37
CA LEU A 138 -4.64 -18.06 -10.69
C LEU A 138 -5.13 -17.25 -9.47
N ASN A 139 -6.43 -17.29 -9.21
CA ASN A 139 -6.98 -16.87 -7.91
C ASN A 139 -6.67 -17.93 -6.84
N LEU A 140 -6.55 -17.51 -5.59
CA LEU A 140 -6.50 -18.43 -4.45
C LEU A 140 -7.87 -18.45 -3.78
N THR A 141 -8.51 -19.62 -3.73
CA THR A 141 -9.81 -19.79 -3.09
C THR A 141 -9.70 -20.62 -1.81
N ASN A 142 -10.72 -20.56 -0.96
CA ASN A 142 -10.73 -21.25 0.35
C ASN A 142 -9.47 -20.92 1.17
N VAL A 143 -9.08 -19.65 1.16
CA VAL A 143 -7.81 -19.21 1.75
C VAL A 143 -7.89 -19.30 3.26
N SER A 144 -6.89 -19.93 3.86
CA SER A 144 -6.75 -19.99 5.31
C SER A 144 -5.29 -19.87 5.74
N ILE A 145 -5.09 -19.35 6.94
CA ILE A 145 -3.78 -19.23 7.58
C ILE A 145 -3.79 -20.12 8.82
N SER A 146 -2.86 -21.06 8.90
CA SER A 146 -2.64 -21.85 10.12
C SER A 146 -1.60 -21.13 10.98
N GLU A 147 -2.01 -20.74 12.18
CA GLU A 147 -1.15 -20.10 13.19
C GLU A 147 -0.61 -21.17 14.15
N ILE A 148 0.71 -21.39 14.08
CA ILE A 148 1.41 -22.41 14.87
C ILE A 148 2.20 -21.71 15.98
N ALA A 149 1.51 -21.48 17.10
CA ALA A 149 2.07 -20.99 18.35
C ALA A 149 2.38 -22.15 19.32
N LEU A 150 2.99 -21.84 20.47
CA LEU A 150 3.14 -22.81 21.54
C LEU A 150 1.76 -23.34 21.98
N PRO A 151 1.60 -24.64 22.31
CA PRO A 151 0.30 -25.19 22.69
C PRO A 151 -0.36 -24.55 23.93
N CYS A 152 0.43 -23.92 24.79
CA CYS A 152 -0.03 -23.20 25.97
C CYS A 152 -0.45 -21.75 25.70
N ALA A 153 -0.13 -21.21 24.52
CA ALA A 153 -0.45 -19.86 24.13
C ALA A 153 -1.88 -19.78 23.58
N SER A 154 -2.52 -18.63 23.74
CA SER A 154 -3.80 -18.35 23.11
C SER A 154 -3.63 -17.35 21.97
N VAL A 155 -4.41 -17.53 20.90
CA VAL A 155 -4.37 -16.67 19.71
C VAL A 155 -5.68 -15.90 19.62
N THR A 156 -5.60 -14.61 19.36
CA THR A 156 -6.75 -13.74 19.09
C THR A 156 -6.52 -12.97 17.80
N LEU A 157 -7.52 -12.84 16.95
CA LEU A 157 -7.48 -11.97 15.78
C LEU A 157 -7.89 -10.56 16.19
N LEU A 158 -6.98 -9.59 16.05
CA LEU A 158 -7.24 -8.19 16.36
C LEU A 158 -7.81 -7.45 15.15
N SER A 159 -7.26 -7.70 13.96
CA SER A 159 -7.71 -7.08 12.71
C SER A 159 -7.41 -7.95 11.48
N GLY A 160 -8.13 -7.70 10.38
CA GLY A 160 -7.91 -8.33 9.08
C GLY A 160 -9.17 -8.95 8.46
N PRO A 161 -9.14 -9.31 7.16
CA PRO A 161 -10.31 -9.78 6.41
C PRO A 161 -10.56 -11.28 6.61
N GLY A 162 -10.89 -11.71 7.84
CA GLY A 162 -11.18 -13.12 8.12
C GLY A 162 -11.80 -13.38 9.49
N VAL A 163 -11.97 -14.67 9.79
CA VAL A 163 -12.49 -15.16 11.07
C VAL A 163 -11.53 -16.20 11.64
N LEU A 164 -11.12 -16.00 12.89
CA LEU A 164 -10.28 -16.96 13.61
C LEU A 164 -11.13 -18.08 14.20
N ASN A 165 -10.77 -19.32 13.90
CA ASN A 165 -11.15 -20.49 14.67
C ASN A 165 -10.10 -20.72 15.77
N SER A 166 -10.44 -20.36 17.00
CA SER A 166 -9.55 -20.48 18.16
C SER A 166 -9.28 -21.93 18.59
N SER A 167 -10.07 -22.90 18.15
CA SER A 167 -9.83 -24.32 18.48
C SER A 167 -8.73 -24.95 17.62
N THR A 168 -8.51 -24.41 16.42
CA THR A 168 -7.50 -24.91 15.46
C THR A 168 -6.43 -23.87 15.14
N ASN A 169 -6.49 -22.69 15.78
CA ASN A 169 -5.68 -21.51 15.45
C ASN A 169 -5.62 -21.25 13.93
N THR A 170 -6.78 -21.30 13.27
CA THR A 170 -6.86 -21.13 11.82
C THR A 170 -7.70 -19.90 11.49
N ILE A 171 -7.14 -18.97 10.72
CA ILE A 171 -7.86 -17.81 10.19
C ILE A 171 -8.39 -18.19 8.82
N VAL A 172 -9.70 -18.12 8.62
CA VAL A 172 -10.33 -18.31 7.30
C VAL A 172 -10.65 -16.95 6.73
N LEU A 173 -10.20 -16.67 5.50
CA LEU A 173 -10.46 -15.39 4.84
C LEU A 173 -11.92 -15.29 4.41
N ASN A 174 -12.47 -14.07 4.48
CA ASN A 174 -13.85 -13.82 4.07
C ASN A 174 -14.02 -13.83 2.55
N ASN A 175 -12.95 -13.57 1.80
CA ASN A 175 -12.95 -13.49 0.35
C ASN A 175 -11.72 -14.22 -0.24
N ASP A 176 -11.84 -14.63 -1.50
CA ASP A 176 -10.73 -15.17 -2.29
C ASP A 176 -9.71 -14.08 -2.63
N LEU A 177 -8.46 -14.48 -2.84
CA LEU A 177 -7.41 -13.57 -3.34
C LEU A 177 -7.37 -13.59 -4.87
N ASN A 178 -7.43 -12.42 -5.48
CA ASN A 178 -7.57 -12.28 -6.92
C ASN A 178 -6.23 -12.13 -7.64
N GLY A 179 -5.90 -13.10 -8.49
CA GLY A 179 -4.64 -13.14 -9.24
C GLY A 179 -4.52 -12.01 -10.26
N ASN A 180 -5.62 -11.35 -10.63
CA ASN A 180 -5.62 -10.28 -11.64
C ASN A 180 -5.43 -8.88 -11.06
N ILE A 181 -5.54 -8.70 -9.74
CA ILE A 181 -5.38 -7.39 -9.11
C ILE A 181 -3.88 -7.17 -8.88
N PRO A 182 -3.28 -6.11 -9.45
CA PRO A 182 -1.87 -5.82 -9.20
C PRO A 182 -1.68 -5.43 -7.74
N TYR A 183 -0.62 -5.95 -7.12
CA TYR A 183 -0.26 -5.76 -5.71
C TYR A 183 -1.38 -6.20 -4.74
N GLU A 184 -2.20 -7.17 -5.12
CA GLU A 184 -3.19 -7.77 -4.23
C GLU A 184 -2.53 -8.28 -2.95
N TYR A 185 -3.10 -7.92 -1.80
CA TYR A 185 -2.64 -8.37 -0.50
C TYR A 185 -3.80 -8.55 0.47
N ALA A 186 -3.59 -9.41 1.47
CA ALA A 186 -4.40 -9.45 2.68
C ALA A 186 -3.48 -9.31 3.88
N GLU A 187 -3.89 -8.51 4.86
CA GLU A 187 -3.10 -8.22 6.05
C GLU A 187 -3.94 -8.45 7.30
N PHE A 188 -3.32 -9.03 8.31
CA PHE A 188 -3.93 -9.41 9.58
C PHE A 188 -3.02 -9.00 10.71
N VAL A 189 -3.63 -8.64 11.83
CA VAL A 189 -2.91 -8.50 13.10
C VAL A 189 -3.51 -9.49 14.07
N ILE A 190 -2.68 -10.39 14.59
CA ILE A 190 -3.06 -11.31 15.65
C ILE A 190 -2.33 -10.94 16.93
N GLN A 191 -2.91 -11.31 18.06
CA GLN A 191 -2.26 -11.34 19.35
C GLN A 191 -2.01 -12.79 19.73
N VAL A 192 -0.79 -13.09 20.20
CA VAL A 192 -0.46 -14.34 20.86
C VAL A 192 -0.11 -14.04 22.31
N ASP A 193 -0.95 -14.55 23.20
CA ASP A 193 -0.78 -14.44 24.65
C ASP A 193 -0.11 -15.71 25.17
N TYR A 194 1.12 -15.56 25.66
CA TYR A 194 1.95 -16.63 26.23
C TYR A 194 1.83 -16.69 27.76
N SER A 195 0.88 -15.99 28.39
CA SER A 195 0.66 -16.04 29.84
C SER A 195 0.38 -17.44 30.39
N GLY A 196 -0.16 -18.33 29.56
CA GLY A 196 -0.37 -19.75 29.90
C GLY A 196 0.89 -20.62 29.83
N CYS A 197 2.02 -20.07 29.33
CA CYS A 197 3.25 -20.81 29.10
C CYS A 197 4.27 -20.62 30.23
N ALA A 198 4.93 -21.71 30.63
CA ALA A 198 6.06 -21.66 31.55
C ALA A 198 7.35 -21.29 30.80
N LEU A 199 7.54 -19.99 30.57
CA LEU A 199 8.69 -19.47 29.83
C LEU A 199 9.92 -19.31 30.72
N THR A 200 11.11 -19.47 30.14
CA THR A 200 12.39 -19.25 30.82
C THR A 200 13.15 -18.07 30.22
N ASN A 201 13.94 -17.37 31.03
CA ASN A 201 14.72 -16.22 30.57
C ASN A 201 15.73 -16.63 29.49
N GLY A 202 15.72 -15.91 28.36
CA GLY A 202 16.50 -16.20 27.15
C GLY A 202 15.87 -17.23 26.22
N GLN A 203 14.66 -17.75 26.50
CA GLN A 203 14.01 -18.73 25.63
C GLN A 203 13.57 -18.09 24.32
N VAL A 204 14.06 -18.64 23.20
CA VAL A 204 13.55 -18.31 21.86
C VAL A 204 12.25 -19.05 21.61
N ILE A 205 11.22 -18.31 21.23
CA ILE A 205 9.87 -18.81 20.99
C ILE A 205 9.54 -18.59 19.52
N PRO A 206 9.54 -19.64 18.70
CA PRO A 206 9.12 -19.53 17.31
C PRO A 206 7.60 -19.44 17.20
N ASN A 207 7.14 -18.60 16.28
CA ASN A 207 5.73 -18.45 15.96
C ASN A 207 5.55 -18.50 14.44
N THR A 208 5.00 -19.60 13.92
CA THR A 208 4.96 -19.86 12.47
C THR A 208 3.55 -19.61 11.91
N VAL A 209 3.47 -19.12 10.68
CA VAL A 209 2.23 -19.11 9.88
C VAL A 209 2.41 -19.97 8.65
N GLU A 210 1.35 -20.66 8.25
CA GLU A 210 1.28 -21.37 6.97
C GLU A 210 0.07 -20.87 6.17
N LEU A 211 0.32 -20.47 4.92
CA LEU A 211 -0.72 -20.15 3.95
C LEU A 211 -1.26 -21.46 3.35
N ASN A 212 -2.57 -21.61 3.37
CA ASN A 212 -3.29 -22.72 2.76
C ASN A 212 -4.38 -22.17 1.82
N GLY A 213 -4.73 -22.94 0.81
CA GLY A 213 -5.75 -22.54 -0.14
C GLY A 213 -5.80 -23.44 -1.37
N THR A 214 -6.68 -23.13 -2.30
CA THR A 214 -6.85 -23.86 -3.54
C THR A 214 -6.65 -22.91 -4.71
N PRO A 215 -5.50 -22.95 -5.40
CA PRO A 215 -5.37 -22.24 -6.67
C PRO A 215 -6.47 -22.71 -7.62
N LEU A 216 -7.14 -21.78 -8.30
CA LEU A 216 -8.34 -22.12 -9.06
C LEU A 216 -8.09 -23.20 -10.12
N GLY A 217 -8.81 -24.32 -10.02
CA GLY A 217 -8.65 -25.46 -10.92
C GLY A 217 -7.54 -26.43 -10.56
N GLU A 218 -6.86 -26.20 -9.43
CA GLU A 218 -5.89 -27.13 -8.85
C GLU A 218 -6.49 -27.86 -7.62
N THR A 219 -5.77 -28.83 -7.08
CA THR A 219 -6.13 -29.47 -5.81
C THR A 219 -5.83 -28.56 -4.63
N PRO A 220 -6.55 -28.67 -3.50
CA PRO A 220 -6.21 -27.94 -2.28
C PRO A 220 -4.76 -28.14 -1.89
N GLN A 221 -4.07 -27.06 -1.58
CA GLN A 221 -2.68 -27.05 -1.16
C GLN A 221 -2.58 -26.59 0.29
N THR A 222 -1.82 -27.35 1.07
CA THR A 222 -1.45 -27.01 2.45
C THR A 222 0.00 -26.55 2.47
N ASN A 223 0.31 -25.54 3.27
CA ASN A 223 1.64 -24.94 3.35
C ASN A 223 2.16 -24.50 1.96
N LEU A 224 1.33 -23.74 1.24
CA LEU A 224 1.72 -23.05 0.00
C LEU A 224 2.96 -22.18 0.22
N SER A 225 3.00 -21.53 1.38
CA SER A 225 4.10 -20.72 1.88
C SER A 225 4.02 -20.72 3.39
N ASN A 226 5.15 -20.53 4.06
CA ASN A 226 5.20 -20.30 5.50
C ASN A 226 6.20 -19.20 5.82
N ASP A 227 6.05 -18.62 7.01
CA ASP A 227 7.04 -17.73 7.59
C ASP A 227 7.05 -17.87 9.11
N THR A 228 8.20 -17.62 9.72
CA THR A 228 8.40 -17.74 11.16
C THR A 228 8.95 -16.45 11.75
N ALA A 229 8.23 -15.93 12.74
CA ALA A 229 8.68 -14.81 13.53
C ALA A 229 9.05 -15.30 14.93
N ASN A 230 10.22 -14.92 15.43
CA ASN A 230 10.71 -15.31 16.75
C ASN A 230 10.57 -14.16 17.73
N VAL A 231 10.23 -14.49 18.97
CA VAL A 231 10.39 -13.60 20.13
C VAL A 231 11.24 -14.29 21.19
N ILE A 232 11.91 -13.52 22.03
CA ILE A 232 12.74 -14.01 23.13
C ILE A 232 12.08 -13.63 24.45
N ALA A 233 11.83 -14.61 25.32
CA ALA A 233 11.31 -14.35 26.65
C ALA A 233 12.42 -13.86 27.57
N ILE A 234 12.24 -12.71 28.22
CA ILE A 234 13.18 -12.17 29.20
C ILE A 234 12.47 -11.63 30.43
N ASP A 235 13.17 -11.61 31.57
CA ASP A 235 12.58 -11.17 32.84
C ASP A 235 12.32 -9.65 32.89
N ASN A 236 13.19 -8.87 32.22
CA ASN A 236 13.08 -7.42 32.16
C ASN A 236 13.14 -6.97 30.71
N LEU A 237 12.02 -6.47 30.18
CA LEU A 237 11.97 -5.92 28.82
C LEU A 237 12.91 -4.70 28.68
N PRO A 238 13.47 -4.45 27.48
CA PRO A 238 14.27 -3.25 27.25
C PRO A 238 13.40 -2.00 27.45
N GLY A 239 13.94 -0.94 28.06
CA GLY A 239 13.23 0.34 28.17
C GLY A 239 12.94 0.99 26.81
N ALA A 240 12.16 2.06 26.82
CA ALA A 240 12.04 2.95 25.67
C ALA A 240 13.42 3.54 25.32
N ASN A 241 13.72 3.69 24.03
CA ASN A 241 15.03 4.18 23.58
C ASN A 241 15.06 5.72 23.40
N LEU A 242 13.90 6.38 23.47
CA LEU A 242 13.68 7.82 23.36
C LEU A 242 14.23 8.43 22.06
N SER A 243 14.17 7.68 20.95
CA SER A 243 14.82 8.06 19.69
C SER A 243 13.90 8.67 18.63
N SER A 244 12.60 8.81 18.92
CA SER A 244 11.67 9.52 18.04
C SER A 244 12.09 10.97 17.85
N VAL A 245 11.80 11.53 16.67
CA VAL A 245 12.32 12.85 16.29
C VAL A 245 11.24 13.70 15.64
N LEU A 246 11.11 14.94 16.11
CA LEU A 246 10.43 16.05 15.44
C LEU A 246 11.47 16.95 14.75
N GLU A 247 11.37 17.09 13.43
CA GLU A 247 12.21 17.97 12.63
C GLU A 247 11.37 19.00 11.89
N LYS A 248 11.79 20.26 11.97
CA LYS A 248 11.20 21.35 11.21
C LYS A 248 12.22 21.98 10.29
N SER A 249 11.80 22.21 9.06
CA SER A 249 12.60 22.84 8.03
C SER A 249 11.79 23.92 7.30
N VAL A 250 12.50 24.80 6.61
CA VAL A 250 11.90 25.85 5.78
C VAL A 250 12.52 25.84 4.40
N GLU A 251 11.67 25.87 3.37
CA GLU A 251 12.06 26.00 1.97
C GLU A 251 11.63 27.38 1.47
N VAL A 252 12.58 28.29 1.35
CA VAL A 252 12.35 29.63 0.79
C VAL A 252 13.36 29.91 -0.32
N PHE A 253 12.95 29.78 -1.57
CA PHE A 253 13.84 30.02 -2.72
C PHE A 253 14.13 31.51 -2.94
N ASN A 254 13.20 32.38 -2.57
CA ASN A 254 13.35 33.82 -2.64
C ASN A 254 12.78 34.46 -1.36
N PRO A 255 13.58 34.66 -0.30
CA PRO A 255 13.10 35.13 1.00
C PRO A 255 12.89 36.65 1.00
N VAL A 256 12.03 37.13 0.09
CA VAL A 256 11.69 38.53 -0.12
C VAL A 256 10.21 38.72 0.22
N PRO A 257 9.79 39.86 0.79
CA PRO A 257 8.38 40.12 1.08
C PRO A 257 7.47 39.88 -0.14
N GLY A 258 6.34 39.21 0.08
CA GLY A 258 5.40 38.81 -0.96
C GLY A 258 5.71 37.49 -1.69
N CYS A 259 6.88 36.88 -1.45
CA CYS A 259 7.22 35.59 -2.04
C CYS A 259 6.65 34.40 -1.25
N LEU A 260 6.55 33.26 -1.93
CA LEU A 260 6.11 32.00 -1.34
C LEU A 260 7.27 31.31 -0.61
N GLY A 261 6.94 30.71 0.53
CA GLY A 261 7.79 29.77 1.24
C GLY A 261 6.96 28.57 1.71
N LYS A 262 7.65 27.59 2.28
CA LYS A 262 7.04 26.37 2.79
C LYS A 262 7.73 25.94 4.08
N TYR A 263 6.95 25.67 5.12
CA TYR A 263 7.43 24.91 6.28
C TYR A 263 7.14 23.43 6.08
N VAL A 264 8.12 22.59 6.41
CA VAL A 264 7.95 21.14 6.46
C VAL A 264 8.28 20.67 7.87
N ILE A 265 7.28 20.13 8.56
CA ILE A 265 7.39 19.52 9.88
C ILE A 265 7.27 18.02 9.68
N SER A 266 8.28 17.27 10.05
CA SER A 266 8.31 15.81 9.97
C SER A 266 8.45 15.23 11.37
N PHE A 267 7.60 14.29 11.70
CA PHE A 267 7.71 13.47 12.89
C PHE A 267 7.89 12.01 12.48
N SER A 268 8.84 11.33 13.11
CA SER A 268 9.04 9.89 12.92
C SER A 268 9.19 9.20 14.27
N ASN A 269 8.40 8.15 14.48
CA ASN A 269 8.58 7.29 15.63
C ASN A 269 9.73 6.30 15.37
N ASN A 270 10.95 6.65 15.78
CA ASN A 270 12.09 5.74 15.74
C ASN A 270 12.23 4.93 17.05
N ASP A 271 11.33 5.15 18.02
CA ASP A 271 11.34 4.40 19.27
C ASP A 271 11.09 2.91 19.03
N ASN A 272 11.46 2.08 20.01
CA ASN A 272 11.16 0.65 19.96
C ASN A 272 9.72 0.31 20.40
N ARG A 273 8.92 1.34 20.71
CA ARG A 273 7.54 1.23 21.21
C ARG A 273 6.59 2.21 20.49
N PRO A 274 5.28 1.92 20.49
CA PRO A 274 4.29 2.85 19.95
C PRO A 274 4.16 4.11 20.80
N ILE A 275 3.75 5.20 20.15
CA ILE A 275 3.45 6.49 20.76
C ILE A 275 1.96 6.75 20.70
N SER A 276 1.40 7.13 21.84
CA SER A 276 0.02 7.57 22.01
C SER A 276 -0.06 9.07 22.23
N LEU A 277 -1.26 9.64 22.13
CA LEU A 277 -1.56 11.05 22.45
C LEU A 277 -0.70 12.04 21.66
N VAL A 278 -0.39 11.73 20.40
CA VAL A 278 0.44 12.57 19.54
C VAL A 278 -0.28 13.87 19.25
N GLU A 279 0.29 14.98 19.69
CA GLU A 279 -0.19 16.33 19.49
C GLU A 279 0.94 17.21 18.96
N ILE A 280 0.84 17.64 17.70
CA ILE A 280 1.81 18.54 17.07
C ILE A 280 1.17 19.92 16.93
N THR A 281 1.79 20.92 17.55
CA THR A 281 1.36 22.32 17.51
C THR A 281 2.40 23.19 16.82
N ASP A 282 1.98 24.00 15.86
CA ASP A 282 2.82 25.01 15.20
C ASP A 282 2.18 26.39 15.36
N GLN A 283 2.85 27.29 16.07
CA GLN A 283 2.42 28.68 16.19
C GLN A 283 3.19 29.53 15.18
N LEU A 284 2.57 29.75 14.02
CA LEU A 284 3.12 30.54 12.94
C LEU A 284 3.33 32.00 13.41
N PRO A 285 4.50 32.59 13.12
CA PRO A 285 4.75 34.00 13.39
C PRO A 285 3.76 34.87 12.61
N SER A 286 3.41 36.02 13.18
CA SER A 286 2.42 36.96 12.61
C SER A 286 2.79 37.49 11.23
N GLU A 287 4.08 37.44 10.89
CA GLU A 287 4.70 37.94 9.68
C GLU A 287 4.68 36.89 8.53
N ILE A 288 4.04 35.76 8.77
CA ILE A 288 3.82 34.70 7.80
C ILE A 288 2.33 34.56 7.55
N ILE A 289 1.94 34.64 6.27
CA ILE A 289 0.56 34.51 5.83
C ILE A 289 0.38 33.10 5.24
N PRO A 290 -0.12 32.13 6.01
CA PRO A 290 -0.25 30.77 5.52
C PRO A 290 -1.34 30.69 4.44
N LYS A 291 -1.16 29.76 3.48
CA LYS A 291 -2.01 29.59 2.28
C LYS A 291 -2.62 28.22 2.15
N TYR A 292 -1.85 27.18 2.41
CA TYR A 292 -2.30 25.80 2.27
C TYR A 292 -1.62 24.93 3.33
N VAL A 293 -2.37 23.99 3.91
CA VAL A 293 -1.79 22.90 4.71
C VAL A 293 -2.09 21.58 4.04
N SER A 294 -1.07 20.72 3.99
CA SER A 294 -1.27 19.29 3.74
C SER A 294 -0.64 18.47 4.86
N VAL A 295 -1.29 17.36 5.19
CA VAL A 295 -0.77 16.36 6.11
C VAL A 295 -0.83 15.01 5.44
N PHE A 296 0.24 14.24 5.54
CA PHE A 296 0.26 12.85 5.12
C PHE A 296 1.25 12.08 5.99
N GLY A 297 1.16 10.76 5.97
CA GLY A 297 2.06 9.94 6.76
C GLY A 297 1.94 8.47 6.42
N SER A 298 2.69 7.68 7.17
CA SER A 298 2.58 6.23 7.18
C SER A 298 2.20 5.78 8.58
N ILE A 299 1.16 4.96 8.67
CA ILE A 299 0.70 4.39 9.93
C ILE A 299 0.57 2.88 9.81
N ASN A 300 1.02 2.18 10.84
CA ASN A 300 0.97 0.74 10.92
C ASN A 300 -0.48 0.27 11.09
N SER A 301 -0.85 -0.80 10.37
CA SER A 301 -2.19 -1.41 10.43
C SER A 301 -2.53 -2.09 11.76
N ALA A 302 -1.55 -2.20 12.66
CA ALA A 302 -1.78 -2.58 14.06
C ALA A 302 -2.34 -1.44 14.92
N SER A 303 -2.37 -0.21 14.41
CA SER A 303 -3.15 0.86 15.02
C SER A 303 -4.65 0.57 14.84
N THR A 304 -5.44 0.70 15.91
CA THR A 304 -6.89 0.41 15.86
C THR A 304 -7.67 1.52 15.16
N SER A 305 -7.09 2.71 15.06
CA SER A 305 -7.55 3.83 14.23
C SER A 305 -6.38 4.42 13.46
N THR A 306 -6.66 5.03 12.30
CA THR A 306 -5.68 5.82 11.55
C THR A 306 -6.03 7.31 11.53
N ASP A 307 -7.04 7.71 12.29
CA ASP A 307 -7.61 9.05 12.23
C ASP A 307 -6.79 10.06 13.04
N PHE A 308 -6.67 11.24 12.45
CA PHE A 308 -6.13 12.45 13.04
C PHE A 308 -7.12 13.60 12.88
N ASP A 309 -7.14 14.48 13.86
CA ASP A 309 -7.86 15.73 13.86
C ASP A 309 -6.90 16.88 13.59
N ILE A 310 -7.19 17.68 12.56
CA ILE A 310 -6.50 18.95 12.31
C ILE A 310 -7.42 20.12 12.62
N SER A 311 -6.91 21.12 13.35
CA SER A 311 -7.62 22.36 13.62
C SER A 311 -6.71 23.57 13.42
N PHE A 312 -7.33 24.70 13.13
CA PHE A 312 -6.65 25.96 12.85
C PHE A 312 -7.17 27.04 13.80
N ASN A 313 -6.27 27.75 14.48
CA ASN A 313 -6.64 28.84 15.40
C ASN A 313 -7.68 28.45 16.47
N GLY A 314 -7.68 27.19 16.91
CA GLY A 314 -8.68 26.65 17.85
C GLY A 314 -10.10 26.51 17.28
N GLY A 315 -10.24 26.54 15.95
CA GLY A 315 -11.50 26.29 15.25
C GLY A 315 -11.95 24.82 15.29
N LEU A 316 -13.02 24.51 14.57
CA LEU A 316 -13.55 23.14 14.48
C LEU A 316 -12.50 22.20 13.87
N ALA A 317 -12.26 21.07 14.54
CA ALA A 317 -11.39 20.01 14.03
C ALA A 317 -11.99 19.33 12.79
N THR A 318 -11.12 18.96 11.86
CA THR A 318 -11.45 18.12 10.71
C THR A 318 -10.72 16.79 10.87
N THR A 319 -11.49 15.71 10.97
CA THR A 319 -10.96 14.34 11.08
C THR A 319 -10.62 13.79 9.70
N PHE A 320 -9.48 13.13 9.58
CA PHE A 320 -9.07 12.42 8.36
C PHE A 320 -8.18 11.21 8.70
N PRO A 321 -8.23 10.13 7.91
CA PRO A 321 -7.27 9.03 8.00
C PRO A 321 -5.89 9.47 7.50
N LEU A 322 -4.82 9.23 8.28
CA LEU A 322 -3.46 9.68 7.95
C LEU A 322 -2.91 9.07 6.65
N ASP A 323 -3.31 7.84 6.34
CA ASP A 323 -2.95 7.10 5.13
C ASP A 323 -3.61 7.66 3.85
N ILE A 324 -4.73 8.37 4.00
CA ILE A 324 -5.37 9.15 2.92
C ILE A 324 -4.78 10.57 2.87
N GLY A 325 -4.50 11.14 4.03
CA GLY A 325 -3.97 12.49 4.20
C GLY A 325 -5.04 13.58 4.19
N PHE A 326 -4.60 14.80 4.49
CA PHE A 326 -5.39 16.03 4.49
C PHE A 326 -4.78 17.04 3.53
N GLY A 327 -5.65 17.83 2.90
CA GLY A 327 -5.24 18.98 2.10
C GLY A 327 -6.32 20.06 2.14
N GLY A 328 -5.96 21.26 2.57
CA GLY A 328 -6.94 22.34 2.71
C GLY A 328 -6.35 23.73 2.76
N THR A 329 -7.14 24.70 2.31
CA THR A 329 -6.94 26.14 2.55
C THR A 329 -7.85 26.56 3.71
N PRO A 330 -7.34 26.78 4.92
CA PRO A 330 -8.18 27.15 6.06
C PRO A 330 -8.86 28.50 5.82
N SER A 331 -10.19 28.52 5.95
CA SER A 331 -11.02 29.72 5.77
C SER A 331 -10.89 30.74 6.92
N VAL A 332 -10.20 30.37 8.00
CA VAL A 332 -10.10 31.10 9.28
C VAL A 332 -8.77 31.85 9.45
N TRP A 333 -7.89 31.81 8.45
CA TRP A 333 -6.60 32.47 8.53
C TRP A 333 -6.71 33.96 8.21
N SER A 334 -6.17 34.78 9.11
CA SER A 334 -6.11 36.24 8.97
C SER A 334 -4.66 36.70 8.91
N SER A 335 -4.39 37.74 8.12
CA SER A 335 -3.06 38.31 7.92
C SER A 335 -2.65 39.30 9.03
N ALA A 336 -3.06 39.07 10.29
CA ALA A 336 -2.85 40.04 11.37
C ALA A 336 -2.76 39.45 12.79
N THR A 337 -2.80 38.13 12.95
CA THR A 337 -2.68 37.44 14.24
C THR A 337 -1.77 36.23 14.11
N THR A 338 -1.16 35.79 15.21
CA THR A 338 -0.47 34.48 15.25
C THR A 338 -1.45 33.40 14.82
N ASN A 339 -1.08 32.60 13.82
CA ASN A 339 -1.89 31.50 13.35
C ASN A 339 -1.37 30.19 13.98
N THR A 340 -2.25 29.28 14.34
CA THR A 340 -1.88 28.00 14.94
C THR A 340 -2.39 26.86 14.06
N VAL A 341 -1.53 25.88 13.81
CA VAL A 341 -1.89 24.56 13.29
C VAL A 341 -1.77 23.58 14.45
N LEU A 342 -2.83 22.83 14.71
CA LEU A 342 -2.85 21.77 15.71
C LEU A 342 -3.26 20.48 15.02
N LEU A 343 -2.40 19.48 15.07
CA LEU A 343 -2.66 18.12 14.61
C LEU A 343 -2.68 17.18 15.82
N LYS A 344 -3.74 16.40 15.99
CA LYS A 344 -3.92 15.50 17.12
C LYS A 344 -4.34 14.11 16.65
N ALA A 345 -3.65 13.09 17.11
CA ALA A 345 -4.09 11.70 16.93
C ALA A 345 -5.38 11.43 17.71
N ASP A 346 -6.33 10.70 17.13
CA ASP A 346 -7.45 10.17 17.92
C ASP A 346 -6.94 9.28 19.06
N SER A 347 -7.75 9.15 20.11
CA SER A 347 -7.51 8.33 21.29
C SER A 347 -7.14 6.87 21.02
N ASN A 348 -7.55 6.32 19.87
CA ASN A 348 -7.25 4.96 19.43
C ASN A 348 -6.11 4.88 18.39
N THR A 349 -5.55 6.02 18.00
CA THR A 349 -4.49 6.09 17.01
C THR A 349 -3.13 6.01 17.70
N LEU A 350 -2.36 4.96 17.39
CA LEU A 350 -1.00 4.76 17.88
C LEU A 350 -0.02 4.84 16.71
N LEU A 351 1.04 5.63 16.86
CA LEU A 351 2.16 5.62 15.92
C LEU A 351 3.14 4.54 16.35
N TYR A 352 3.21 3.42 15.63
CA TYR A 352 4.14 2.33 15.89
C TYR A 352 5.57 2.69 15.42
N PRO A 353 6.59 1.92 15.82
CA PRO A 353 7.94 2.09 15.30
C PRO A 353 7.97 2.15 13.76
N ASN A 354 8.69 3.14 13.22
CA ASN A 354 8.80 3.55 11.81
C ASN A 354 7.58 4.27 11.22
N ASP A 355 6.52 4.52 11.99
CA ASP A 355 5.43 5.37 11.52
C ASP A 355 5.90 6.83 11.42
N THR A 356 5.33 7.56 10.46
CA THR A 356 5.74 8.92 10.12
C THR A 356 4.54 9.82 9.90
N VAL A 357 4.71 11.10 10.24
CA VAL A 357 3.75 12.17 9.97
C VAL A 357 4.52 13.33 9.35
N GLN A 358 4.02 13.89 8.25
CA GLN A 358 4.55 15.10 7.65
C GLN A 358 3.44 16.14 7.50
N ILE A 359 3.70 17.33 8.01
CA ILE A 359 2.85 18.52 7.86
C ILE A 359 3.61 19.50 6.96
N THR A 360 2.97 19.93 5.89
CA THR A 360 3.48 20.99 5.01
C THR A 360 2.58 22.21 5.11
N ILE A 361 3.17 23.38 5.31
CA ILE A 361 2.47 24.67 5.39
C ILE A 361 3.07 25.60 4.33
N ASP A 362 2.34 25.82 3.25
CA ASP A 362 2.68 26.84 2.26
C ASP A 362 2.29 28.23 2.79
N PHE A 363 3.14 29.22 2.58
CA PHE A 363 2.91 30.57 3.08
C PHE A 363 3.43 31.67 2.15
N ILE A 364 2.96 32.91 2.38
CA ILE A 364 3.52 34.13 1.82
C ILE A 364 4.22 34.92 2.93
N ILE A 365 5.40 35.44 2.63
CA ILE A 365 6.13 36.38 3.50
C ILE A 365 5.38 37.71 3.51
N ASP A 366 5.02 38.22 4.69
CA ASP A 366 4.29 39.49 4.80
C ASP A 366 5.08 40.65 4.16
N SER A 367 4.38 41.53 3.45
CA SER A 367 4.95 42.73 2.82
C SER A 367 5.50 43.75 3.83
N ALA A 368 5.12 43.65 5.10
CA ALA A 368 5.60 44.51 6.18
C ALA A 368 7.02 44.17 6.67
N LEU A 369 7.55 42.98 6.33
CA LEU A 369 8.90 42.58 6.72
C LEU A 369 9.97 43.38 5.98
N THR A 370 11.05 43.74 6.68
CA THR A 370 12.17 44.50 6.13
C THR A 370 13.37 43.61 5.87
N THR A 371 14.23 43.99 4.91
CA THR A 371 15.51 43.30 4.66
C THR A 371 16.30 43.14 5.95
N GLY A 372 16.83 41.94 6.17
CA GLY A 372 17.65 41.60 7.33
C GLY A 372 16.85 41.15 8.56
N ALA A 373 15.51 41.21 8.51
CA ALA A 373 14.68 40.61 9.54
C ALA A 373 14.87 39.09 9.57
N ILE A 374 14.89 38.52 10.78
CA ILE A 374 14.93 37.07 11.00
C ILE A 374 13.51 36.63 11.37
N VAL A 375 12.98 35.65 10.64
CA VAL A 375 11.69 35.03 10.91
C VAL A 375 11.96 33.66 11.53
N SER A 376 11.52 33.50 12.77
CA SER A 376 11.65 32.26 13.54
C SER A 376 10.31 31.56 13.68
N ASN A 377 10.28 30.24 13.51
CA ASN A 377 9.08 29.45 13.70
C ASN A 377 9.40 28.10 14.36
N CYS A 378 8.63 27.71 15.38
CA CYS A 378 8.83 26.48 16.15
C CYS A 378 7.60 25.59 16.07
N ALA A 379 7.83 24.29 15.94
CA ALA A 379 6.81 23.26 16.12
C ALA A 379 7.09 22.55 17.45
N HIS A 380 6.03 22.27 18.18
CA HIS A 380 6.05 21.53 19.44
C HIS A 380 5.34 20.20 19.25
N LEU A 381 5.90 19.14 19.81
CA LEU A 381 5.28 17.83 19.92
C LEU A 381 5.08 17.52 21.40
N ASP A 382 3.86 17.12 21.75
CA ASP A 382 3.55 16.40 22.97
C ASP A 382 3.05 14.99 22.63
N GLY A 383 3.48 14.00 23.39
CA GLY A 383 3.09 12.61 23.22
C GLY A 383 3.52 11.74 24.39
N ALA A 384 3.14 10.46 24.32
CA ALA A 384 3.46 9.50 25.36
C ALA A 384 3.88 8.16 24.75
N ILE A 385 5.14 7.78 24.94
CA ILE A 385 5.67 6.48 24.53
C ILE A 385 5.08 5.44 25.49
N ILE A 386 4.44 4.40 24.94
CA ILE A 386 3.79 3.38 25.74
C ILE A 386 4.85 2.49 26.39
N ASP A 387 4.91 2.51 27.72
CA ASP A 387 5.77 1.63 28.49
C ASP A 387 4.99 0.68 29.42
N THR A 388 4.39 -0.33 28.78
CA THR A 388 3.63 -1.41 29.42
C THR A 388 4.42 -2.22 30.47
N PRO A 389 5.69 -2.63 30.28
CA PRO A 389 6.40 -3.36 31.33
C PRO A 389 6.57 -2.56 32.63
N ASN A 390 6.62 -1.23 32.56
CA ASN A 390 6.68 -0.38 33.75
C ASN A 390 5.32 0.23 34.15
N ASN A 391 4.25 -0.01 33.38
CA ASN A 391 2.91 0.59 33.55
C ASN A 391 2.93 2.12 33.69
N VAL A 392 3.92 2.79 33.12
CA VAL A 392 4.06 4.25 33.12
C VAL A 392 4.43 4.66 31.72
N ASN A 393 3.61 5.47 31.04
CA ASN A 393 4.02 6.00 29.75
C ASN A 393 5.12 7.05 29.93
N GLU A 394 6.16 6.98 29.09
CA GLU A 394 7.24 7.95 29.09
C GLU A 394 6.80 9.21 28.32
N ILE A 395 7.04 10.38 28.90
CA ILE A 395 6.67 11.66 28.30
C ILE A 395 7.60 11.93 27.12
N LEU A 396 7.01 12.16 25.95
CA LEU A 396 7.70 12.63 24.75
C LEU A 396 7.30 14.09 24.51
N SER A 397 8.22 15.01 24.79
CA SER A 397 8.03 16.43 24.49
C SER A 397 9.24 16.95 23.74
N GLN A 398 9.04 17.52 22.56
CA GLN A 398 10.11 17.98 21.67
C GLN A 398 9.75 19.29 21.00
N ASP A 399 10.74 20.17 20.88
CA ASP A 399 10.66 21.41 20.10
C ASP A 399 11.58 21.32 18.89
N SER A 400 11.09 21.80 17.75
CA SER A 400 11.89 21.95 16.53
C SER A 400 11.67 23.33 15.93
N CYS A 401 12.72 24.15 15.94
CA CYS A 401 12.69 25.53 15.49
C CYS A 401 13.55 25.73 14.24
N ILE A 402 13.09 26.59 13.34
CA ILE A 402 13.83 26.99 12.14
C ILE A 402 13.71 28.49 11.92
N ASP A 403 14.80 29.07 11.41
CA ASP A 403 14.90 30.48 11.07
C ASP A 403 15.20 30.66 9.59
N PHE A 404 14.73 31.76 9.01
CA PHE A 404 15.25 32.28 7.75
C PHE A 404 15.35 33.81 7.80
N THR A 405 16.24 34.38 7.00
CA THR A 405 16.48 35.81 6.94
C THR A 405 15.87 36.41 5.68
N ILE A 406 15.23 37.56 5.82
CA ILE A 406 14.69 38.32 4.70
C ILE A 406 15.84 38.93 3.90
N GLU A 407 15.93 38.55 2.63
CA GLU A 407 16.93 39.07 1.70
C GLU A 407 16.41 40.30 0.95
N ASP A 408 17.34 41.09 0.42
CA ASP A 408 17.00 42.15 -0.53
C ASP A 408 16.33 41.55 -1.79
N PRO A 409 15.37 42.26 -2.40
CA PRO A 409 14.83 41.87 -3.69
C PRO A 409 15.95 41.72 -4.73
N GLN A 410 16.25 40.48 -5.10
CA GLN A 410 17.19 40.17 -6.18
C GLN A 410 16.43 39.71 -7.42
N VAL A 411 16.81 40.24 -8.58
CA VAL A 411 16.41 39.67 -9.88
C VAL A 411 17.19 38.36 -10.07
N LYS A 412 16.75 37.29 -9.41
CA LYS A 412 17.28 35.94 -9.63
C LYS A 412 16.65 35.38 -10.92
N LEU A 413 17.49 34.92 -11.85
CA LEU A 413 17.04 34.33 -13.11
C LEU A 413 16.34 32.98 -12.81
N CYS A 414 15.00 32.93 -12.91
CA CYS A 414 14.24 31.66 -12.87
C CYS A 414 14.38 30.92 -14.20
N ALA A 415 15.51 30.24 -14.43
CA ALA A 415 15.67 29.34 -15.57
C ALA A 415 15.14 27.94 -15.23
N LEU A 416 13.88 27.66 -15.58
CA LEU A 416 13.34 26.30 -15.58
C LEU A 416 13.86 25.54 -16.80
N LYS A 417 14.83 24.65 -16.60
CA LYS A 417 15.28 23.72 -17.65
C LYS A 417 14.26 22.60 -17.81
N ARG A 418 13.34 22.76 -18.76
CA ARG A 418 12.38 21.72 -19.13
C ARG A 418 12.97 20.81 -20.20
N VAL A 419 12.83 19.50 -20.02
CA VAL A 419 13.24 18.48 -21.00
C VAL A 419 12.00 17.89 -21.64
N ARG A 420 12.06 17.65 -22.95
CA ARG A 420 11.05 16.90 -23.70
C ARG A 420 11.74 15.83 -24.52
N LYS A 421 11.03 14.75 -24.82
CA LYS A 421 11.51 13.76 -25.80
C LYS A 421 11.53 14.42 -27.18
N ALA A 422 12.62 14.23 -27.92
CA ALA A 422 12.75 14.83 -29.24
C ALA A 422 11.70 14.23 -30.21
N ASN A 423 11.10 15.09 -31.03
CA ASN A 423 10.14 14.72 -32.09
C ASN A 423 8.83 14.07 -31.62
N THR A 424 8.36 14.35 -30.40
CA THR A 424 7.02 13.99 -29.93
C THR A 424 6.17 15.24 -29.64
N ASN A 425 4.85 15.07 -29.63
CA ASN A 425 3.89 16.09 -29.15
C ASN A 425 3.75 16.08 -27.61
N ASP A 426 4.67 15.41 -26.92
CA ASP A 426 4.57 15.26 -25.47
C ASP A 426 4.76 16.63 -24.79
N PRO A 427 4.01 16.90 -23.72
CA PRO A 427 4.20 18.11 -22.93
C PRO A 427 5.62 18.12 -22.34
N PHE A 428 6.17 19.32 -22.20
CA PHE A 428 7.40 19.52 -21.46
C PHE A 428 7.22 19.07 -20.02
N VAL A 429 8.14 18.24 -19.52
CA VAL A 429 8.13 17.75 -18.14
C VAL A 429 9.31 18.35 -17.37
N THR A 430 9.12 18.53 -16.07
CA THR A 430 10.17 18.98 -15.14
C THR A 430 11.10 17.84 -14.73
N ASP A 431 10.63 16.59 -14.82
CA ASP A 431 11.39 15.38 -14.53
C ASP A 431 11.18 14.31 -15.60
N LEU A 432 12.26 13.61 -15.95
CA LEU A 432 12.26 12.48 -16.87
C LEU A 432 12.78 11.25 -16.09
N ILE A 433 11.86 10.50 -15.46
CA ILE A 433 12.19 9.23 -14.83
C ILE A 433 12.37 8.20 -15.95
N ASN A 434 13.62 7.98 -16.36
CA ASN A 434 13.95 6.93 -17.31
C ASN A 434 14.30 5.66 -16.52
N THR A 435 13.39 4.70 -16.45
CA THR A 435 13.50 3.51 -15.61
C THR A 435 14.65 2.56 -15.93
N TYR A 436 15.51 2.80 -16.93
CA TYR A 436 16.56 1.82 -17.27
C TYR A 436 17.96 2.27 -17.69
N ARG A 437 18.34 3.56 -17.81
CA ARG A 437 19.76 3.92 -18.02
C ARG A 437 20.12 5.32 -17.47
N ARG A 438 21.12 5.37 -16.58
CA ARG A 438 21.82 6.60 -16.20
C ARG A 438 22.47 7.21 -17.44
N ILE A 439 22.06 8.43 -17.81
CA ILE A 439 22.86 9.31 -18.67
C ILE A 439 23.63 10.24 -17.74
N ARG A 440 24.96 10.16 -17.76
CA ARG A 440 25.81 11.27 -17.29
C ARG A 440 25.75 12.37 -18.33
N ILE A 441 25.45 13.60 -17.90
CA ILE A 441 25.81 14.82 -18.64
C ILE A 441 27.15 15.28 -18.10
#